data_AF-A0A257VX23-F1
#
_entry.id   AF-A0A257VX23-F1
#
_cell.length_a   1.000
_cell.length_b   1.000
_cell.length_c   1.000
_cell.angle_alpha   90.00
_cell.angle_beta   90.00
_cell.angle_gamma   90.00
#
_symmetry.space_group_name_H-M   'P 1'
#
loop_
_entity.id
_entity.type
_entity.pdbx_description
1 polymer ?
#
loop_
_entity_poly.entity_id
_entity_poly.type
_entity_poly.pdbx_seq_one_letter_code
_entity_poly.pdbx_strand_id
1 'polypeptide(L)'
;MKSRLFVGNFDFEHGLAMPGKVLSRHLWRINAELATSWLAIADDGDEIWTPEPIPEEYWQGLAADGLPMVRGVAEPIPHDGQELIPWGWTSALQKLSASPVPSMSVVRAVNSRRWSAARETEWHVGLPWAATASSACATCS
;
A
#
# COMPACT_ATOMS: atom_id res chain seq x y z
N MET A 1 14.47 3.67 17.84
CA MET A 1 13.93 3.82 16.46
C MET A 1 12.69 4.69 16.53
N LYS A 2 12.30 5.33 15.43
CA LYS A 2 11.04 6.07 15.32
C LYS A 2 9.92 5.04 15.11
N SER A 3 8.83 5.11 15.86
CA SER A 3 7.67 4.21 15.66
C SER A 3 7.03 4.48 14.30
N ARG A 4 6.51 3.44 13.66
CA ARG A 4 5.88 3.48 12.33
C ARG A 4 4.40 3.12 12.43
N LEU A 5 3.61 3.73 11.56
CA LEU A 5 2.23 3.34 11.27
C LEU A 5 2.17 2.74 9.87
N PHE A 6 1.90 1.44 9.79
CA PHE A 6 1.71 0.73 8.54
C PHE A 6 0.27 0.82 8.05
N VAL A 7 0.09 1.14 6.76
CA VAL A 7 -1.25 1.25 6.13
C VAL A 7 -1.35 0.27 4.97
N GLY A 8 -2.08 -0.82 5.18
CA GLY A 8 -2.36 -1.88 4.20
C GLY A 8 -3.38 -1.50 3.13
N ASN A 9 -3.21 -0.37 2.45
CA ASN A 9 -4.08 0.03 1.34
C ASN A 9 -3.75 -0.77 0.06
N PHE A 10 -3.88 -2.10 0.12
CA PHE A 10 -3.41 -3.03 -0.93
C PHE A 10 -4.07 -2.82 -2.30
N ASP A 11 -5.23 -2.17 -2.34
CA ASP A 11 -5.97 -1.82 -3.54
C ASP A 11 -5.58 -0.46 -4.15
N PHE A 12 -4.55 0.24 -3.65
CA PHE A 12 -4.26 1.64 -4.02
C PHE A 12 -4.15 1.89 -5.54
N GLU A 13 -3.72 0.91 -6.33
CA GLU A 13 -3.68 1.00 -7.79
C GLU A 13 -5.07 1.26 -8.40
N HIS A 14 -6.13 0.68 -7.82
CA HIS A 14 -7.50 1.00 -8.18
C HIS A 14 -7.82 2.47 -7.89
N GLY A 15 -7.36 3.00 -6.77
CA GLY A 15 -7.47 4.42 -6.43
C GLY A 15 -6.67 5.34 -7.37
N LEU A 16 -5.54 4.87 -7.91
CA LEU A 16 -4.80 5.60 -8.95
C LEU A 16 -5.57 5.67 -10.27
N ALA A 17 -6.22 4.58 -10.67
CA ALA A 17 -6.99 4.50 -11.92
C ALA A 17 -8.38 5.14 -11.83
N MET A 18 -9.06 5.01 -10.68
CA MET A 18 -10.41 5.49 -10.43
C MET A 18 -10.49 6.21 -9.06
N PRO A 19 -10.03 7.48 -8.98
CA PRO A 19 -10.09 8.25 -7.75
C PRO A 19 -11.53 8.36 -7.21
N GLY A 20 -11.70 8.17 -5.90
CA GLY A 20 -12.99 8.32 -5.22
C GLY A 20 -13.93 7.10 -5.32
N LYS A 21 -13.49 6.00 -5.95
CA LYS A 21 -14.26 4.76 -5.95
C LYS A 21 -14.32 4.18 -4.53
N VAL A 22 -15.53 3.93 -4.05
CA VAL A 22 -15.75 3.19 -2.80
C VAL A 22 -15.50 1.71 -3.05
N LEU A 23 -14.70 1.09 -2.20
CA LEU A 23 -14.43 -0.35 -2.27
C LEU A 23 -15.69 -1.16 -1.97
N SER A 24 -15.82 -2.31 -2.63
CA SER A 24 -16.83 -3.28 -2.22
C SER A 24 -16.48 -3.82 -0.83
N ARG A 25 -17.50 -4.23 -0.07
CA ARG A 25 -17.30 -4.87 1.26
C ARG A 25 -16.36 -6.08 1.19
N HIS A 26 -16.38 -6.80 0.07
CA HIS A 26 -15.49 -7.94 -0.15
C HIS A 26 -14.02 -7.52 -0.23
N LEU A 27 -13.70 -6.47 -1.00
CA LEU A 27 -12.34 -5.94 -1.09
C LEU A 27 -11.89 -5.31 0.23
N TRP A 28 -12.80 -4.65 0.94
CA TRP A 28 -12.54 -4.11 2.28
C TRP A 28 -12.08 -5.21 3.25
N ARG A 29 -12.80 -6.33 3.30
CA ARG A 29 -12.45 -7.48 4.13
C ARG A 29 -11.10 -8.10 3.73
N ILE A 30 -10.84 -8.24 2.43
CA ILE A 30 -9.53 -8.75 1.94
C ILE A 30 -8.39 -7.85 2.43
N ASN A 31 -8.55 -6.52 2.34
CA ASN A 31 -7.55 -5.60 2.86
C ASN A 31 -7.34 -5.75 4.38
N ALA A 32 -8.41 -5.96 5.15
CA ALA A 32 -8.32 -6.19 6.58
C ALA A 32 -7.52 -7.46 6.90
N GLU A 33 -7.80 -8.56 6.20
CA GLU A 33 -7.09 -9.84 6.38
C GLU A 33 -5.59 -9.72 6.04
N LEU A 34 -5.26 -8.97 4.98
CA LEU A 34 -3.89 -8.76 4.54
C LEU A 34 -3.11 -7.80 5.45
N ALA A 35 -3.75 -7.01 6.33
CA ALA A 35 -3.06 -6.03 7.17
C ALA A 35 -1.96 -6.67 8.04
N THR A 36 -2.16 -7.91 8.49
CA THR A 36 -1.19 -8.67 9.29
C THR A 36 0.11 -8.99 8.53
N SER A 37 0.12 -8.90 7.19
CA SER A 37 1.33 -9.13 6.39
C SER A 37 2.48 -8.16 6.70
N TRP A 38 2.18 -6.99 7.29
CA TRP A 38 3.20 -6.03 7.72
C TRP A 38 4.09 -6.55 8.85
N LEU A 39 3.65 -7.54 9.62
CA LEU A 39 4.45 -8.17 10.69
C LEU A 39 5.82 -8.65 10.20
N ALA A 40 5.94 -9.02 8.92
CA ALA A 40 7.20 -9.49 8.34
C ALA A 40 8.31 -8.43 8.34
N ILE A 41 7.98 -7.15 8.46
CA ILE A 41 8.94 -6.04 8.45
C ILE A 41 8.74 -5.04 9.59
N ALA A 42 7.79 -5.31 10.50
CA ALA A 42 7.51 -4.48 11.65
C ALA A 42 8.53 -4.73 12.77
N ASP A 43 8.70 -3.73 13.62
CA ASP A 43 9.49 -3.80 14.85
C ASP A 43 8.56 -3.61 16.06
N ASP A 44 9.08 -3.92 17.25
CA ASP A 44 8.35 -3.70 18.49
C ASP A 44 7.93 -2.23 18.64
N GLY A 45 6.66 -2.00 18.97
CA GLY A 45 6.08 -0.67 19.15
C GLY A 45 5.62 0.02 17.86
N ASP A 46 5.63 -0.68 16.73
CA ASP A 46 4.94 -0.22 15.53
C ASP A 46 3.43 -0.49 15.60
N GLU A 47 2.69 0.26 14.80
CA GLU A 47 1.24 0.17 14.68
C GLU A 47 0.85 -0.24 13.26
N ILE A 48 -0.20 -1.05 13.15
CA ILE A 48 -0.76 -1.49 11.87
C ILE A 48 -2.21 -1.01 11.81
N TRP A 49 -2.53 -0.19 10.82
CA TRP A 49 -3.91 0.17 10.56
C TRP A 49 -4.70 -1.04 10.07
N THR A 50 -5.78 -1.36 10.78
CA THR A 50 -6.69 -2.45 10.45
C THR A 50 -8.08 -1.89 10.14
N PRO A 51 -8.55 -1.95 8.89
CA PRO A 51 -9.87 -1.44 8.51
C PRO A 51 -11.04 -2.20 9.17
N GLU A 52 -10.81 -3.43 9.59
CA GLU A 52 -11.68 -4.15 10.54
C GLU A 52 -10.87 -4.46 11.80
N PRO A 53 -11.38 -4.15 13.01
CA PRO A 53 -10.62 -4.35 14.24
C PRO A 53 -10.21 -5.81 14.45
N ILE A 54 -8.92 -6.02 14.73
CA ILE A 54 -8.38 -7.31 15.15
C ILE A 54 -8.25 -7.30 16.68
N PRO A 55 -8.78 -8.31 17.41
CA PRO A 55 -8.72 -8.35 18.87
C PRO A 55 -7.28 -8.28 19.41
N GLU A 56 -7.10 -7.63 20.55
CA GLU A 56 -5.79 -7.45 21.19
C GLU A 56 -5.13 -8.81 21.52
N GLU A 57 -5.94 -9.81 21.88
CA GLU A 57 -5.47 -11.16 22.21
C GLU A 57 -4.78 -11.85 21.02
N TYR A 58 -5.17 -11.51 19.79
CA TYR A 58 -4.51 -12.01 18.59
C TYR A 58 -3.07 -11.48 18.51
N TRP A 59 -2.88 -10.16 18.69
CA TRP A 59 -1.56 -9.53 18.65
C TRP A 59 -0.66 -10.03 19.79
N GLN A 60 -1.22 -10.18 20.98
CA GLN A 60 -0.51 -10.74 22.13
C GLN A 60 -0.08 -12.19 21.90
N GLY A 61 -0.93 -13.01 21.26
CA GLY A 61 -0.60 -14.38 20.89
C GLY A 61 0.58 -14.45 19.93
N LEU A 62 0.57 -13.61 18.89
CA LEU A 62 1.68 -13.52 17.93
C LEU A 62 2.99 -13.09 18.62
N ALA A 63 2.94 -12.12 19.51
CA ALA A 63 4.11 -11.69 20.27
C ALA A 63 4.63 -12.79 21.20
N ALA A 64 3.75 -13.59 21.81
CA ALA A 64 4.12 -14.75 22.62
C ALA A 64 4.82 -15.84 21.80
N ASP A 65 4.51 -15.95 20.50
CA ASP A 65 5.16 -16.83 19.54
C ASP A 65 6.49 -16.27 18.99
N GLY A 66 6.94 -15.12 19.49
CA GLY A 66 8.22 -14.50 19.12
C GLY A 66 8.17 -13.56 17.93
N LEU A 67 6.97 -13.16 17.49
CA LEU A 67 6.79 -12.10 16.50
C LEU A 67 6.87 -10.71 17.17
N PRO A 68 7.05 -9.62 16.38
CA PRO A 68 7.12 -8.27 16.93
C PRO A 68 5.85 -7.88 17.71
N MET A 69 6.04 -7.16 18.81
CA MET A 69 4.97 -6.58 19.62
C MET A 69 4.40 -5.33 18.95
N VAL A 70 3.44 -5.53 18.06
CA VAL A 70 2.70 -4.46 17.36
C VAL A 70 1.29 -4.29 17.91
N ARG A 71 0.61 -3.20 17.53
CA ARG A 71 -0.81 -2.99 17.82
C ARG A 71 -1.63 -2.70 16.57
N GLY A 72 -2.86 -3.19 16.54
CA GLY A 72 -3.85 -2.79 15.55
C GLY A 72 -4.47 -1.42 15.90
N VAL A 73 -4.58 -0.52 14.93
CA VAL A 73 -5.26 0.78 15.09
C VAL A 73 -6.40 0.93 14.10
N ALA A 74 -7.48 1.59 14.52
CA ALA A 74 -8.70 1.75 13.71
C ALA A 74 -8.58 2.87 12.65
N GLU A 75 -7.77 3.88 12.92
CA GLU A 75 -7.61 5.04 12.05
C GLU A 75 -6.21 5.09 11.43
N PRO A 76 -6.07 5.39 10.13
CA PRO A 76 -4.78 5.46 9.46
C PRO A 76 -4.13 6.85 9.65
N ILE A 77 -4.12 7.36 10.88
CA ILE A 77 -3.61 8.70 11.21
C ILE A 77 -2.37 8.54 12.09
N PRO A 78 -1.18 8.94 11.62
CA PRO A 78 0.03 8.85 12.42
C PRO A 78 0.01 9.87 13.55
N HIS A 79 0.52 9.48 14.72
CA HIS A 79 0.77 10.41 15.83
C HIS A 79 2.00 11.30 15.56
N ASP A 80 2.18 12.35 16.37
CA ASP A 80 3.32 13.26 16.21
C ASP A 80 4.64 12.50 16.35
N GLY A 81 5.54 12.73 15.40
CA GLY A 81 6.81 12.00 15.34
C GLY A 81 6.68 10.51 14.99
N GLN A 82 5.53 10.00 14.53
CA GLN A 82 5.40 8.66 13.94
C GLN A 82 5.63 8.72 12.42
N GLU A 83 6.22 7.69 11.84
CA GLU A 83 6.42 7.60 10.39
C GLU A 83 5.28 6.82 9.72
N LEU A 84 4.71 7.37 8.65
CA LEU A 84 3.65 6.72 7.88
C LEU A 84 4.23 5.84 6.77
N ILE A 85 3.95 4.53 6.82
CA ILE A 85 4.42 3.54 5.86
C ILE A 85 3.22 2.93 5.12
N PRO A 86 2.79 3.49 3.98
CA PRO A 86 1.70 2.93 3.20
C PRO A 86 2.19 1.80 2.28
N TRP A 87 1.30 0.87 1.95
CA TRP A 87 1.55 -0.12 0.89
C TRP A 87 1.74 0.59 -0.46
N GLY A 88 0.94 1.61 -0.72
CA GLY A 88 1.11 2.49 -1.87
C GLY A 88 0.69 3.92 -1.58
N TRP A 89 1.44 4.88 -2.14
CA TRP A 89 1.13 6.30 -1.94
C TRP A 89 -0.13 6.73 -2.68
N THR A 90 -1.02 7.41 -1.97
CA THR A 90 -2.19 8.10 -2.53
C THR A 90 -2.17 9.56 -2.12
N SER A 91 -2.88 10.43 -2.86
CA SER A 91 -3.00 11.85 -2.50
C SER A 91 -3.58 12.08 -1.10
N ALA A 92 -4.37 11.14 -0.56
CA ALA A 92 -4.91 11.23 0.78
C ALA A 92 -3.81 10.96 1.82
N LEU A 93 -3.07 9.86 1.69
CA LEU A 93 -2.01 9.47 2.62
C LEU A 93 -0.82 10.44 2.57
N GLN A 94 -0.53 11.04 1.41
CA GLN A 94 0.48 12.09 1.28
C GLN A 94 0.22 13.30 2.18
N LYS A 95 -1.06 13.64 2.40
CA LYS A 95 -1.46 14.76 3.28
C LYS A 95 -1.30 14.42 4.77
N LEU A 96 -1.23 13.13 5.10
CA LEU A 96 -1.08 12.66 6.48
C LEU A 96 0.39 12.46 6.87
N SER A 97 1.30 12.39 5.89
CA SER A 97 2.72 12.18 6.15
C SER A 97 3.40 13.49 6.58
N ALA A 98 4.14 13.44 7.69
CA ALA A 98 5.08 14.48 8.09
C ALA A 98 6.46 14.34 7.40
N SER A 99 6.74 13.17 6.83
CA SER A 99 7.99 12.87 6.11
C SER A 99 7.90 13.25 4.62
N PRO A 100 9.03 13.47 3.92
CA PRO A 100 9.04 13.65 2.47
C PRO A 100 8.34 12.50 1.75
N VAL A 101 7.44 12.83 0.81
CA VAL A 101 6.67 11.87 0.02
C VAL A 101 6.99 11.99 -1.48
N PRO A 102 6.93 10.90 -2.26
CA PRO A 102 7.12 10.97 -3.71
C PRO A 102 6.01 11.81 -4.36
N SER A 103 6.26 12.43 -5.50
CA SER A 103 5.18 13.11 -6.24
C SER A 103 4.19 12.09 -6.81
N MET A 104 2.91 12.45 -6.93
CA MET A 104 1.92 11.54 -7.53
C MET A 104 2.22 11.19 -8.99
N SER A 105 2.97 12.02 -9.72
CA SER A 105 3.44 11.69 -11.06
C SER A 105 4.46 10.55 -11.04
N VAL A 106 5.40 10.56 -10.09
CA VAL A 106 6.36 9.45 -9.89
C VAL A 106 5.62 8.19 -9.48
N VAL A 107 4.71 8.28 -8.50
CA VAL A 107 3.91 7.12 -8.04
C VAL A 107 3.15 6.49 -9.21
N ARG A 108 2.49 7.29 -10.05
CA ARG A 108 1.79 6.78 -11.24
C ARG A 108 2.73 6.17 -12.28
N ALA A 109 3.91 6.73 -12.47
CA ALA A 109 4.89 6.23 -13.43
C ALA A 109 5.40 4.85 -13.02
N VAL A 110 5.85 4.68 -11.77
CA VAL A 110 6.44 3.42 -11.30
C VAL A 110 5.42 2.28 -11.17
N ASN A 111 4.13 2.60 -11.01
CA ASN A 111 3.04 1.61 -11.01
C ASN A 111 2.39 1.43 -12.40
N SER A 112 2.98 1.98 -13.47
CA SER A 112 2.45 1.82 -14.83
C SER A 112 3.14 0.67 -15.56
N ARG A 113 2.37 -0.35 -15.94
CA ARG A 113 2.87 -1.46 -16.78
C ARG A 113 3.50 -0.99 -18.09
N ARG A 114 2.94 0.05 -18.72
CA ARG A 114 3.48 0.65 -19.94
C ARG A 114 4.84 1.31 -19.70
N TRP A 115 4.97 2.02 -18.58
CA TRP A 115 6.23 2.66 -18.21
C TRP A 115 7.30 1.61 -17.87
N SER A 116 6.95 0.59 -17.09
CA SER A 116 7.84 -0.55 -16.77
C SER A 116 8.39 -1.20 -18.03
N ALA A 117 7.52 -1.59 -18.97
CA ALA A 117 7.93 -2.22 -20.22
C ALA A 117 8.88 -1.35 -21.06
N ALA A 118 8.66 -0.02 -21.08
CA ALA A 118 9.54 0.92 -21.76
C ALA A 118 10.93 0.98 -21.11
N ARG A 119 11.02 0.97 -19.77
CA ARG A 119 12.30 0.91 -19.04
C ARG A 119 13.02 -0.44 -19.23
N GLU A 120 12.28 -1.54 -19.16
CA GLU A 120 12.83 -2.88 -19.37
C GLU A 120 13.47 -3.04 -20.76
N THR A 121 12.86 -2.43 -21.77
CA THR A 121 13.40 -2.36 -23.13
C THR A 121 14.67 -1.50 -23.18
N GLU A 122 14.62 -0.30 -22.59
CA GLU A 122 15.75 0.64 -22.56
C GLU A 122 16.98 0.07 -21.83
N TRP A 123 16.77 -0.68 -20.74
CA TRP A 123 17.83 -1.25 -19.93
C TRP A 123 18.26 -2.65 -20.38
N HIS A 124 17.66 -3.19 -21.44
CA HIS A 124 17.93 -4.53 -21.96
C HIS A 124 17.74 -5.65 -20.92
N VAL A 125 16.73 -5.50 -20.04
CA VAL A 125 16.35 -6.49 -19.01
C VAL A 125 14.98 -7.13 -19.28
N GLY A 126 14.27 -6.67 -20.32
CA GLY A 126 12.99 -7.23 -20.73
C GLY A 126 13.11 -8.65 -21.26
N LEU A 127 12.03 -9.42 -21.12
CA LEU A 127 11.96 -10.79 -21.65
C LEU A 127 12.03 -10.79 -23.19
N PRO A 128 12.69 -11.78 -23.81
CA PRO A 128 12.67 -11.95 -25.25
C PRO A 128 11.23 -12.02 -25.77
N TRP A 129 10.93 -11.29 -26.84
CA TRP A 129 9.62 -11.25 -27.50
C TRP A 129 8.48 -10.62 -26.68
N ALA A 130 8.77 -10.02 -25.52
CA ALA A 130 7.77 -9.24 -24.81
C ALA A 130 7.34 -8.03 -25.66
N ALA A 131 6.02 -7.82 -25.74
CA ALA A 131 5.43 -6.69 -26.45
C ALA A 131 4.33 -6.06 -25.60
N THR A 132 4.12 -4.75 -25.76
CA THR A 132 2.97 -4.07 -25.16
C THR A 132 1.79 -4.12 -26.12
N ALA A 133 0.62 -4.47 -25.61
CA ALA A 133 -0.64 -4.37 -26.35
C ALA A 133 -1.42 -3.15 -25.85
N SER A 134 -2.01 -2.41 -26.78
CA SER A 134 -2.97 -1.35 -26.47
C SER A 134 -4.31 -1.70 -27.10
N SER A 135 -5.39 -1.47 -26.36
CA SER A 135 -6.73 -1.50 -26.93
C SER A 135 -6.98 -0.19 -27.68
N ALA A 136 -7.18 -0.24 -29.00
CA ALA A 136 -7.71 0.90 -29.73
C ALA A 136 -9.15 1.15 -29.26
N CYS A 137 -9.46 2.38 -28.83
CA CYS A 137 -10.84 2.78 -28.62
C CYS A 137 -11.50 2.89 -30.01
N ALA A 138 -12.41 1.97 -30.34
CA ALA A 138 -13.07 1.92 -31.65
C ALA A 138 -14.13 3.03 -31.83
N THR A 139 -14.34 3.90 -30.85
CA THR A 139 -15.34 4.98 -30.89
C THR A 139 -14.85 6.22 -30.13
N CYS A 140 -14.00 7.01 -30.76
CA CYS A 140 -13.90 8.44 -30.50
C CYS A 140 -14.06 9.14 -31.85
N SER A 141 -15.31 9.33 -32.25
CA SER A 141 -15.74 10.19 -33.36
C SER A 141 -16.39 11.44 -32.79
#